data_AF-A0A7V8VM39-F1
#
_entry.id   AF-A0A7V8VM39-F1
#
_cell.length_a   1.000
_cell.length_b   1.000
_cell.length_c   1.000
_cell.angle_alpha   90.00
_cell.angle_beta   90.00
_cell.angle_gamma   90.00
#
_symmetry.space_group_name_H-M   'P 1'
#
loop_
_entity.id
_entity.type
_entity.pdbx_description
1 polymer ?
#
loop_
_entity_poly.entity_id
_entity_poly.type
_entity_poly.pdbx_seq_one_letter_code
_entity_poly.pdbx_strand_id
1 'polypeptide(L)' 'MRRYSQRNNLSTLSEINITPLLDLAFVLLIIFIITTPLLENSVNLAIPTSGAATAAVDPSKVQTVSIDRTEA' A
#
# COMPACT_ATOMS: atom_id res chain seq x y z
N MET A 1 -48.97 -49.49 -30.15
CA MET A 1 -47.78 -49.34 -29.27
C MET A 1 -47.11 -48.02 -29.61
N ARG A 2 -47.33 -46.96 -28.82
CA ARG A 2 -46.79 -45.61 -29.08
C ARG A 2 -45.46 -45.45 -28.36
N ARG A 3 -44.36 -45.40 -29.12
CA ARG A 3 -43.00 -45.16 -28.60
C ARG A 3 -42.80 -43.65 -28.48
N TYR A 4 -42.85 -43.14 -27.26
CA TYR A 4 -42.40 -41.78 -26.94
C TYR A 4 -40.87 -41.80 -26.96
N SER A 5 -40.27 -41.35 -28.05
CA SER A 5 -38.84 -41.05 -28.07
C SER A 5 -38.63 -39.74 -27.32
N GLN A 6 -38.10 -39.86 -26.10
CA GLN A 6 -37.65 -38.75 -25.25
C GLN A 6 -36.64 -37.90 -26.03
N ARG A 7 -37.07 -36.70 -26.44
CA ARG A 7 -36.16 -35.66 -26.93
C ARG A 7 -35.34 -35.21 -25.72
N ASN A 8 -34.11 -35.71 -25.62
CA ASN A 8 -33.15 -35.26 -24.63
C ASN A 8 -32.86 -33.78 -24.90
N ASN A 9 -33.61 -32.89 -24.25
CA ASN A 9 -33.41 -31.45 -24.34
C ASN A 9 -32.07 -31.15 -23.67
N LEU A 10 -31.07 -30.81 -24.47
CA LEU A 10 -29.78 -30.25 -24.05
C LEU A 10 -29.93 -28.84 -23.41
N SER A 11 -31.11 -28.51 -22.89
CA SER A 11 -31.45 -27.20 -22.32
C SER A 11 -30.97 -27.03 -20.87
N THR A 12 -30.13 -27.92 -20.38
CA THR A 12 -29.58 -27.86 -19.01
C THR A 12 -28.14 -27.36 -18.97
N LEU A 13 -27.67 -26.65 -20.02
CA LEU A 13 -26.56 -25.73 -19.84
C LEU A 13 -27.09 -24.56 -19.02
N SER A 14 -27.17 -24.83 -17.71
CA SER A 14 -27.58 -23.93 -16.65
C SER A 14 -27.03 -22.54 -16.91
N GLU A 15 -27.89 -21.56 -16.72
CA GLU A 15 -27.54 -20.15 -16.58
C GLU A 15 -26.23 -20.05 -15.80
N ILE A 16 -25.14 -19.65 -16.47
CA ILE A 16 -23.88 -19.40 -15.77
C ILE A 16 -24.16 -18.34 -14.72
N ASN A 17 -23.68 -18.56 -13.50
CA ASN A 17 -23.75 -17.57 -12.43
C ASN A 17 -22.86 -16.37 -12.80
N ILE A 18 -23.42 -15.43 -13.58
CA ILE A 18 -22.72 -14.27 -14.13
C ILE A 18 -22.40 -13.26 -13.03
N THR A 19 -23.28 -13.10 -12.04
CA THR A 19 -23.14 -12.08 -10.99
C THR A 19 -21.88 -12.27 -10.14
N PRO A 20 -21.56 -13.48 -9.62
CA PRO A 20 -20.30 -13.70 -8.90
C PRO A 20 -19.06 -13.64 -9.82
N LEU A 21 -19.21 -13.99 -11.10
CA LEU A 21 -18.10 -13.98 -12.06
C LEU A 21 -17.68 -12.54 -12.42
N LEU A 22 -18.65 -11.66 -12.59
CA LEU A 22 -18.41 -10.25 -12.87
C LEU A 22 -17.78 -9.54 -11.66
N ASP A 23 -18.21 -9.90 -10.43
CA ASP A 23 -17.62 -9.39 -9.20
C ASP A 23 -16.11 -9.69 -9.12
N LEU A 24 -15.72 -10.95 -9.39
CA LEU A 24 -14.30 -11.34 -9.49
C LEU A 24 -13.55 -10.55 -10.57
N ALA A 25 -14.14 -10.36 -11.75
CA ALA A 25 -13.52 -9.60 -12.83
C ALA A 25 -13.33 -8.11 -12.45
N PHE A 26 -14.30 -7.49 -11.78
CA PHE A 26 -14.19 -6.12 -11.29
C PHE A 26 -13.18 -5.99 -10.15
N VAL A 27 -13.10 -6.96 -9.24
CA VAL A 27 -12.06 -6.97 -8.19
C VAL A 27 -10.67 -7.01 -8.82
N LEU A 28 -10.45 -7.84 -9.84
CA LEU A 28 -9.17 -7.88 -10.56
C LEU A 28 -8.86 -6.53 -11.26
N LEU A 29 -9.86 -5.89 -11.85
CA LEU A 29 -9.70 -4.57 -12.46
C LEU A 29 -9.30 -3.50 -11.42
N ILE A 30 -9.94 -3.50 -10.26
CA ILE A 30 -9.64 -2.57 -9.16
C ILE A 30 -8.21 -2.79 -8.66
N ILE A 31 -7.79 -4.05 -8.49
CA ILE A 31 -6.39 -4.38 -8.11
C ILE A 31 -5.42 -3.79 -9.14
N PHE A 32 -5.68 -3.96 -10.43
CA PHE A 32 -4.84 -3.36 -11.46
C PHE A 32 -4.81 -1.84 -11.35
N ILE A 33 -5.96 -1.17 -11.27
CA ILE A 33 -6.05 0.30 -11.12
C ILE A 33 -5.23 0.83 -9.92
N ILE A 34 -5.22 0.11 -8.80
CA ILE A 34 -4.49 0.53 -7.59
C ILE A 34 -2.99 0.25 -7.72
N THR A 35 -2.62 -0.86 -8.35
CA THR A 35 -1.21 -1.29 -8.44
C THR A 35 -0.41 -0.56 -9.52
N THR A 36 -1.03 -0.10 -10.62
CA THR A 36 -0.34 0.72 -11.64
C THR A 36 0.30 2.00 -11.08
N PRO A 37 -0.42 2.88 -10.35
CA PRO A 37 0.20 4.07 -9.78
C PRO A 37 1.21 3.74 -8.69
N LEU A 38 1.08 2.61 -7.98
CA LEU A 38 2.10 2.16 -7.01
C LEU A 38 3.42 1.78 -7.68
N LEU A 39 3.38 1.25 -8.91
CA LEU A 39 4.58 0.96 -9.71
C LEU A 39 5.28 2.23 -10.19
N GLU A 40 4.53 3.29 -10.51
CA GLU A 40 5.09 4.55 -11.04
C GLU A 40 5.52 5.54 -9.94
N ASN A 41 4.80 5.60 -8.82
CA ASN A 41 5.07 6.53 -7.73
C ASN A 41 6.10 5.95 -6.74
N SER A 42 7.31 5.66 -7.21
CA SER A 42 8.47 5.60 -6.31
C SER A 42 8.77 7.03 -5.83
N VAL A 43 8.00 7.51 -4.86
CA VAL A 43 8.26 8.81 -4.21
C VAL A 43 9.71 8.78 -3.75
N ASN A 44 10.53 9.64 -4.34
CA ASN A 44 11.89 9.87 -3.87
C ASN A 44 11.77 10.56 -2.51
N LEU A 45 11.64 9.74 -1.47
CA LEU A 45 11.67 10.20 -0.09
C LEU A 45 13.11 10.64 0.18
N ALA A 46 13.39 11.91 -0.08
CA ALA A 46 14.61 12.56 0.35
C ALA A 46 14.56 12.61 1.88
N ILE A 47 15.15 11.60 2.53
CA ILE A 47 15.29 11.57 3.97
C ILE A 47 16.13 12.80 4.33
N PRO A 48 15.59 13.74 5.14
CA PRO A 48 16.40 14.86 5.60
C PRO A 48 17.51 14.29 6.48
N THR A 49 18.73 14.27 5.93
CA THR A 49 19.91 14.04 6.77
C THR A 49 20.00 15.21 7.74
N SER A 50 20.14 14.92 9.03
CA SER A 50 20.37 15.94 10.04
C SER A 50 21.73 16.57 9.77
N GLY A 51 21.73 17.60 8.93
CA GLY A 51 22.86 18.48 8.67
C GLY A 51 23.12 19.38 9.88
N ALA A 52 23.28 18.80 11.06
CA ALA A 52 24.03 19.46 12.10
C ALA A 52 25.49 19.36 11.66
N ALA A 53 25.91 20.26 10.76
CA ALA A 53 27.31 20.64 10.74
C ALA A 53 27.59 21.12 12.16
N THR A 54 28.33 20.33 12.93
CA THR A 54 28.89 20.77 14.21
C THR A 54 29.74 21.99 13.85
N ALA A 55 29.15 23.18 13.95
CA ALA A 55 29.87 24.41 13.74
C ALA A 55 31.08 24.35 14.69
N ALA A 56 32.28 24.58 14.16
CA ALA A 56 33.48 24.58 14.97
C ALA A 56 33.23 25.51 16.16
N VAL A 57 33.25 24.93 17.37
CA VAL A 57 33.02 25.67 18.60
C VAL A 57 34.19 26.64 18.74
N ASP A 58 33.91 27.93 18.66
CA ASP A 58 34.92 28.97 18.88
C ASP A 58 35.39 28.90 20.34
N PRO A 59 36.65 28.51 20.60
CA PRO A 59 37.15 28.34 21.97
C PRO A 59 37.13 29.65 22.76
N SER A 60 37.11 30.82 22.08
CA SER A 60 37.00 32.12 22.74
C SER A 60 35.60 32.42 23.28
N LYS A 61 34.57 31.67 22.86
CA LYS A 61 33.17 31.82 23.29
C LYS A 61 32.72 30.72 24.25
N VAL A 62 33.61 29.81 24.64
CA VAL A 62 33.32 28.76 25.61
C VAL A 62 33.35 29.35 27.02
N GLN A 63 32.20 29.38 27.68
CA GLN A 63 32.10 29.78 29.09
C GLN A 63 31.92 28.53 29.95
N THR A 64 32.83 28.35 30.91
CA THR A 64 32.74 27.25 31.88
C THR A 64 31.95 27.75 33.09
N VAL A 65 30.76 27.21 33.30
CA VAL A 65 29.94 27.51 34.48
C VAL A 65 30.14 26.38 35.49
N SER A 66 30.77 26.71 36.62
CA SER A 66 30.84 25.79 37.76
C SER A 66 29.65 26.08 38.67
N ILE A 67 28.87 25.04 38.97
CA ILE A 67 27.79 25.11 39.95
C ILE A 67 28.40 24.60 41.25
N ASP A 68 28.77 25.53 42.13
CA ASP A 68 29.19 25.18 43.47
C ASP A 68 27.96 25.12 44.38
N ARG A 69 27.69 23.95 44.96
CA ARG A 69 26.62 23.78 45.92
C ARG A 69 27.19 24.06 47.30
N THR A 70 27.28 25.34 47.64
CA THR A 70 27.55 25.76 49.02
C THR A 70 26.25 25.57 49.81
N GLU A 71 26.12 24.42 50.47
CA GLU A 71 25.12 24.21 51.51
C GLU A 71 25.55 24.94 52.78
N ALA A 72 24.61 25.67 53.39
CA ALA A 72 24.69 26.25 54.72
C ALA A 72 23.85 25.40 55.69
#